data_AF-A0A7M7HKL6-F1
#
_entry.id   AF-A0A7M7HKL6-F1
#
_cell.length_a   1.000
_cell.length_b   1.000
_cell.length_c   1.000
_cell.angle_alpha   90.00
_cell.angle_beta   90.00
_cell.angle_gamma   90.00
#
_symmetry.space_group_name_H-M   'P 1'
#
loop_
_entity.id
_entity.type
_entity.pdbx_description
1 polymer ?
#
loop_
_entity_poly.entity_id
_entity_poly.type
_entity_poly.pdbx_seq_one_letter_code
_entity_poly.pdbx_strand_id
1 'polypeptide(L)'
;MRQVQGVISSITSISQEAFIITLAKLLKGTMEETSLMVCGLAANMAERLTKEELSQFIADILSSYEKALKAADKMGGWKIGADADSKHRFVQFTLQGMDEAEGEYLSVDQVQSWLEKTRVFYSLFTDVFQVCFHPGNTMLKDDGAASAAAYVDEADTITDDIIHHVPTLPLCKDAPWSKFTTLLDLPSLLTINYHLPHELRREWRFLYSSSIHGSSFSTFLAHIQNKGPTVLVVRDTDGKVFGGFGSESWHLGPNFIGNTHCFLFSLTSDLGVYETTAHNDHYMYLNIDQQTMPNGLGMGGQFDYFGLWLDQDYGKGHSRAKPKCTTYDSPQLSGSENFVIDCVEVWAVGPLPKKDTEDDEEGGHKSILDKDAAATALLELIGKARKSEGLREIDEDAMADIPEVHELHVPHPVS
;
A
#
# COMPACT_ATOMS: atom_id res chain seq x y z
N MET A 1 -27.58 30.41 -26.29
CA MET A 1 -26.15 30.71 -26.56
C MET A 1 -25.80 32.21 -26.63
N ARG A 2 -26.64 33.13 -27.14
CA ARG A 2 -26.29 34.58 -27.19
C ARG A 2 -26.51 35.40 -25.91
N GLN A 3 -27.26 34.90 -24.92
CA GLN A 3 -27.45 35.60 -23.64
C GLN A 3 -26.43 35.22 -22.55
N VAL A 4 -25.65 34.14 -22.73
CA VAL A 4 -24.60 33.73 -21.78
C VAL A 4 -23.27 34.44 -22.09
N GLN A 5 -23.03 34.80 -23.36
CA GLN A 5 -21.84 35.57 -23.77
C GLN A 5 -21.80 37.00 -23.21
N GLY A 6 -22.94 37.61 -22.87
CA GLY A 6 -23.00 38.97 -22.32
C GLY A 6 -22.72 39.07 -20.82
N VAL A 7 -22.77 37.94 -20.09
CA VAL A 7 -22.50 37.91 -18.64
C VAL A 7 -21.02 37.61 -18.38
N ILE A 8 -20.35 36.89 -19.29
CA ILE A 8 -18.92 36.56 -19.15
C ILE A 8 -18.03 37.78 -19.52
N SER A 9 -18.51 38.70 -20.37
CA SER A 9 -17.77 39.91 -20.75
C SER A 9 -17.77 41.03 -19.69
N SER A 10 -18.48 40.86 -18.56
CA SER A 10 -18.52 41.84 -17.46
C SER A 10 -17.79 41.40 -16.20
N ILE A 11 -17.29 40.16 -16.13
CA ILE A 11 -16.50 39.67 -15.00
C ILE A 11 -15.04 40.07 -15.23
N THR A 12 -14.67 41.24 -14.74
CA THR A 12 -13.29 41.76 -14.80
C THR A 12 -12.39 41.22 -13.69
N SER A 13 -12.97 40.60 -12.66
CA SER A 13 -12.27 39.94 -11.56
C SER A 13 -13.16 38.89 -10.91
N ILE A 14 -12.62 37.72 -10.62
CA ILE A 14 -13.25 36.69 -9.78
C ILE A 14 -12.57 36.76 -8.41
N SER A 15 -13.35 36.73 -7.32
CA SER A 15 -12.74 36.65 -5.98
C SER A 15 -12.03 35.31 -5.80
N GLN A 16 -10.91 35.30 -5.10
CA GLN A 16 -10.17 34.08 -4.78
C GLN A 16 -11.10 33.02 -4.15
N GLU A 17 -12.03 33.44 -3.29
CA GLU A 17 -13.03 32.58 -2.66
C GLU A 17 -14.02 31.97 -3.67
N ALA A 18 -14.61 32.78 -4.56
CA ALA A 18 -15.54 32.28 -5.57
C ALA A 18 -14.83 31.33 -6.56
N PHE A 19 -13.56 31.58 -6.84
CA PHE A 19 -12.73 30.70 -7.66
C PHE A 19 -12.47 29.37 -6.96
N ILE A 20 -12.05 29.39 -5.68
CA ILE A 20 -11.81 28.18 -4.88
C ILE A 20 -13.09 27.35 -4.73
N ILE A 21 -14.24 27.98 -4.43
CA ILE A 21 -15.53 27.28 -4.31
C ILE A 21 -15.94 26.64 -5.64
N THR A 22 -15.74 27.34 -6.76
CA THR A 22 -16.06 26.80 -8.09
C THR A 22 -15.17 25.61 -8.43
N LEU A 23 -13.86 25.69 -8.15
CA LEU A 23 -12.91 24.60 -8.33
C LEU A 23 -13.22 23.40 -7.42
N ALA A 24 -13.54 23.64 -6.16
CA ALA A 24 -13.93 22.60 -5.21
C ALA A 24 -15.22 21.88 -5.66
N LYS A 25 -16.14 22.59 -6.31
CA LYS A 25 -17.34 21.99 -6.94
C LYS A 25 -16.98 21.19 -8.18
N LEU A 26 -16.04 21.66 -9.02
CA LEU A 26 -15.58 20.93 -10.21
C LEU A 26 -14.87 19.62 -9.86
N LEU A 27 -14.08 19.59 -8.78
CA LEU A 27 -13.46 18.35 -8.28
C LEU A 27 -14.48 17.34 -7.74
N LYS A 28 -15.66 17.80 -7.30
CA LYS A 28 -16.81 16.96 -6.92
C LYS A 28 -17.75 16.67 -8.10
N GLY A 29 -17.42 17.23 -9.25
CA GLY A 29 -18.23 17.16 -10.45
C GLY A 29 -18.28 15.76 -11.04
N THR A 30 -18.98 15.64 -12.16
CA THR A 30 -18.96 14.41 -12.95
C THR A 30 -17.56 14.17 -13.53
N MET A 31 -17.31 12.94 -13.99
CA MET A 31 -16.06 12.65 -14.69
C MET A 31 -15.91 13.52 -15.95
N GLU A 32 -17.01 13.88 -16.61
CA GLU A 32 -17.03 14.82 -17.73
C GLU A 32 -16.52 16.22 -17.31
N GLU A 33 -17.03 16.76 -16.20
CA GLU A 33 -16.59 18.07 -15.68
C GLU A 33 -15.10 18.06 -15.30
N THR A 34 -14.62 16.98 -14.69
CA THR A 34 -13.19 16.83 -14.36
C THR A 34 -12.35 16.70 -15.63
N SER A 35 -12.83 15.98 -16.64
CA SER A 35 -12.13 15.78 -17.91
C SER A 35 -11.99 17.09 -18.70
N LEU A 36 -13.03 17.92 -18.70
CA LEU A 36 -12.98 19.28 -19.24
C LEU A 36 -11.94 20.14 -18.52
N MET A 37 -11.86 20.02 -17.20
CA MET A 37 -10.85 20.73 -16.41
C MET A 37 -9.44 20.27 -16.79
N VAL A 38 -9.18 18.96 -16.85
CA VAL A 38 -7.90 18.41 -17.31
C VAL A 38 -7.55 18.92 -18.71
N CYS A 39 -8.51 18.89 -19.64
CA CYS A 39 -8.29 19.42 -21.00
C CYS A 39 -7.89 20.90 -20.99
N GLY A 40 -8.64 21.74 -20.27
CA GLY A 40 -8.38 23.17 -20.23
C GLY A 40 -7.05 23.54 -19.57
N LEU A 41 -6.65 22.79 -18.54
CA LEU A 41 -5.38 23.02 -17.82
C LEU A 41 -4.18 22.50 -18.62
N ALA A 42 -4.30 21.30 -19.21
CA ALA A 42 -3.21 20.67 -19.95
C ALA A 42 -2.95 21.39 -21.29
N ALA A 43 -3.99 21.90 -21.97
CA ALA A 43 -3.85 22.63 -23.22
C ALA A 43 -3.16 24.01 -23.06
N ASN A 44 -2.92 24.48 -21.84
CA ASN A 44 -2.14 25.69 -21.55
C ASN A 44 -2.50 26.90 -22.44
N MET A 45 -3.78 27.29 -22.43
CA MET A 45 -4.40 28.35 -23.25
C MET A 45 -4.66 28.01 -24.72
N ALA A 46 -4.24 26.85 -25.23
CA ALA A 46 -4.64 26.37 -26.55
C ALA A 46 -6.11 25.94 -26.56
N GLU A 47 -6.74 26.04 -27.73
CA GLU A 47 -8.15 25.62 -27.92
C GLU A 47 -8.32 24.09 -27.97
N ARG A 48 -7.23 23.35 -28.22
CA ARG A 48 -7.23 21.89 -28.37
C ARG A 48 -6.03 21.28 -27.67
N LEU A 49 -6.23 20.10 -27.10
CA LEU A 49 -5.23 19.34 -26.36
C LEU A 49 -4.53 18.31 -27.25
N THR A 50 -3.21 18.24 -27.19
CA THR A 50 -2.39 17.19 -27.81
C THR A 50 -1.94 16.14 -26.79
N LYS A 51 -1.45 14.98 -27.25
CA LYS A 51 -0.91 13.94 -26.36
C LYS A 51 0.37 14.39 -25.67
N GLU A 52 1.18 15.21 -26.33
CA GLU A 52 2.41 15.80 -25.81
C GLU A 52 2.11 16.78 -24.66
N GLU A 53 1.10 17.64 -24.81
CA GLU A 53 0.65 18.56 -23.75
C GLU A 53 0.09 17.79 -22.55
N LEU A 54 -0.70 16.75 -22.78
CA LEU A 54 -1.18 15.89 -21.70
C LEU A 54 -0.01 15.18 -20.99
N SER A 55 0.96 14.69 -21.75
CA SER A 55 2.18 14.06 -21.21
C SER A 55 2.95 15.00 -20.29
N GLN A 56 3.15 16.25 -20.74
CA GLN A 56 3.80 17.29 -19.96
C GLN A 56 3.00 17.62 -18.70
N PHE A 57 1.68 17.75 -18.84
CA PHE A 57 0.78 18.00 -17.72
C PHE A 57 0.85 16.91 -16.64
N ILE A 58 0.87 15.63 -17.02
CA ILE A 58 1.04 14.52 -16.08
C ILE A 58 2.36 14.64 -15.30
N ALA A 59 3.46 14.95 -16.00
CA ALA A 59 4.77 15.14 -15.37
C ALA A 59 4.80 16.34 -14.41
N ASP A 60 4.08 17.41 -14.75
CA ASP A 60 3.96 18.62 -13.93
C ASP A 60 3.11 18.40 -12.70
N ILE A 61 2.03 17.61 -12.80
CA ILE A 61 1.22 17.18 -11.64
C ILE A 61 2.06 16.36 -10.68
N LEU A 62 2.79 15.35 -11.15
CA LEU A 62 3.68 14.55 -10.31
C LEU A 62 4.77 15.41 -9.63
N SER A 63 5.35 16.36 -10.36
CA SER A 63 6.34 17.30 -9.81
C SER A 63 5.74 18.23 -8.76
N SER A 64 4.50 18.67 -8.97
CA SER A 64 3.76 19.53 -8.04
C SER A 64 3.38 18.77 -6.78
N TYR A 65 3.00 17.51 -6.92
CA TYR A 65 2.73 16.60 -5.80
C TYR A 65 3.97 16.41 -4.92
N GLU A 66 5.13 16.11 -5.52
CA GLU A 66 6.39 15.98 -4.78
C GLU A 66 6.75 17.28 -4.03
N LYS A 67 6.57 18.44 -4.66
CA LYS A 67 6.81 19.74 -4.02
C LYS A 67 5.85 19.98 -2.86
N ALA A 68 4.56 19.65 -3.02
CA ALA A 68 3.55 19.76 -1.97
C ALA A 68 3.90 18.90 -0.76
N LEU A 69 4.28 17.63 -0.98
CA LEU A 69 4.70 16.73 0.08
C LEU A 69 5.91 17.27 0.87
N LYS A 70 6.92 17.79 0.16
CA LYS A 70 8.13 18.37 0.80
C LYS A 70 7.80 19.65 1.57
N ALA A 71 6.99 20.53 1.00
CA ALA A 71 6.61 21.78 1.65
C ALA A 71 5.79 21.56 2.93
N ALA A 72 4.97 20.51 2.96
CA ALA A 72 4.13 20.15 4.10
C ALA A 72 4.79 19.17 5.09
N ASP A 73 6.06 18.78 4.87
CA ASP A 73 6.76 17.73 5.63
C ASP A 73 5.96 16.41 5.73
N LYS A 74 5.32 16.03 4.62
CA LYS A 74 4.46 14.84 4.48
C LYS A 74 5.09 13.71 3.69
N MET A 75 6.42 13.70 3.57
CA MET A 75 7.17 12.61 2.94
C MET A 75 7.12 11.30 3.74
N GLY A 76 6.52 11.27 4.93
CA GLY A 76 6.29 10.03 5.69
C GLY A 76 7.58 9.29 6.08
N GLY A 77 8.71 9.99 6.20
CA GLY A 77 10.01 9.38 6.48
C GLY A 77 10.72 8.77 5.27
N TRP A 78 10.12 8.82 4.07
CA TRP A 78 10.76 8.36 2.84
C TRP A 78 11.87 9.31 2.37
N LYS A 79 12.96 8.74 1.86
CA LYS A 79 14.04 9.46 1.17
C LYS A 79 14.04 9.15 -0.32
N ILE A 80 12.96 9.53 -0.98
CA ILE A 80 12.70 9.28 -2.41
C ILE A 80 12.30 10.58 -3.11
N GLY A 81 12.35 10.57 -4.45
CA GLY A 81 11.90 11.66 -5.29
C GLY A 81 11.59 11.17 -6.71
N ALA A 82 11.25 12.10 -7.60
CA ALA A 82 11.06 11.81 -9.01
C ALA A 82 12.11 12.54 -9.86
N ASP A 83 13.01 11.78 -10.49
CA ASP A 83 13.94 12.27 -11.51
C ASP A 83 13.30 12.28 -12.91
N ALA A 84 14.07 12.65 -13.94
CA ALA A 84 13.55 12.75 -15.32
C ALA A 84 13.10 11.38 -15.86
N ASP A 85 13.85 10.33 -15.59
CA ASP A 85 13.57 9.00 -16.10
C ASP A 85 12.34 8.39 -15.42
N SER A 86 12.21 8.52 -14.09
CA SER A 86 11.04 8.04 -13.35
C SER A 86 9.76 8.79 -13.71
N LYS A 87 9.84 10.11 -13.98
CA LYS A 87 8.72 10.88 -14.53
C LYS A 87 8.31 10.38 -15.90
N HIS A 88 9.28 10.16 -16.79
CA HIS A 88 8.99 9.65 -18.12
C HIS A 88 8.29 8.28 -18.06
N ARG A 89 8.79 7.34 -17.25
CA ARG A 89 8.16 6.02 -17.05
C ARG A 89 6.74 6.14 -16.49
N PHE A 90 6.52 7.03 -15.52
CA PHE A 90 5.20 7.27 -14.95
C PHE A 90 4.20 7.82 -15.98
N VAL A 91 4.64 8.75 -16.82
CA VAL A 91 3.83 9.31 -17.92
C VAL A 91 3.46 8.22 -18.93
N GLN A 92 4.42 7.39 -19.35
CA GLN A 92 4.14 6.29 -20.29
C GLN A 92 3.15 5.28 -19.71
N PHE A 93 3.35 4.86 -18.45
CA PHE A 93 2.42 3.99 -17.74
C PHE A 93 1.01 4.59 -17.65
N THR A 94 0.94 5.87 -17.28
CA THR A 94 -0.33 6.59 -17.14
C THR A 94 -1.07 6.70 -18.46
N LEU A 95 -0.36 6.86 -19.58
CA LEU A 95 -0.96 6.94 -20.92
C LEU A 95 -1.21 5.57 -21.57
N GLN A 96 -0.89 4.47 -20.88
CA GLN A 96 -1.12 3.12 -21.40
C GLN A 96 -2.63 2.90 -21.60
N GLY A 97 -3.02 2.50 -22.81
CA GLY A 97 -4.43 2.28 -23.16
C GLY A 97 -5.22 3.55 -23.46
N MET A 98 -4.55 4.71 -23.55
CA MET A 98 -5.12 5.85 -24.26
C MET A 98 -5.15 5.53 -25.75
N ASP A 99 -6.35 5.48 -26.33
CA ASP A 99 -6.53 5.19 -27.75
C ASP A 99 -5.64 6.13 -28.58
N GLU A 100 -4.94 5.57 -29.58
CA GLU A 100 -4.23 6.38 -30.56
C GLU A 100 -5.27 7.31 -31.20
N ALA A 101 -5.15 8.60 -30.94
CA ALA A 101 -6.08 9.55 -31.52
C ALA A 101 -6.03 9.40 -33.04
N GLU A 102 -7.19 9.26 -33.68
CA GLU A 102 -7.29 9.25 -35.15
C GLU A 102 -6.89 10.63 -35.76
N GLY A 103 -6.36 11.56 -34.96
CA GLY A 103 -5.81 12.85 -35.35
C GLY A 103 -4.82 13.40 -34.31
N GLU A 104 -4.32 14.62 -34.53
CA GLU A 104 -3.31 15.28 -33.69
C GLU A 104 -3.84 15.67 -32.28
N TYR A 105 -5.16 15.80 -32.13
CA TYR A 105 -5.79 16.33 -30.92
C TYR A 105 -6.68 15.30 -30.23
N LEU A 106 -6.73 15.40 -28.89
CA LEU A 106 -7.55 14.58 -28.01
C LEU A 106 -8.94 15.19 -27.84
N SER A 107 -9.98 14.37 -27.96
CA SER A 107 -11.35 14.76 -27.60
C SER A 107 -11.56 14.65 -26.08
N VAL A 108 -12.56 15.37 -25.57
CA VAL A 108 -12.95 15.29 -24.14
C VAL A 108 -13.37 13.86 -23.78
N ASP A 109 -14.08 13.16 -24.67
CA ASP A 109 -14.51 11.78 -24.45
C ASP A 109 -13.31 10.81 -24.31
N GLN A 110 -12.25 11.03 -25.09
CA GLN A 110 -11.02 10.24 -24.98
C GLN A 110 -10.33 10.49 -23.65
N VAL A 111 -10.21 11.75 -23.23
CA VAL A 111 -9.64 12.11 -21.93
C VAL A 111 -10.49 11.55 -20.79
N GLN A 112 -11.82 11.58 -20.90
CA GLN A 112 -12.72 10.98 -19.92
C GLN A 112 -12.51 9.48 -19.79
N SER A 113 -12.53 8.73 -20.90
CA SER A 113 -12.31 7.28 -20.88
C SER A 113 -10.93 6.92 -20.32
N TRP A 114 -9.91 7.72 -20.63
CA TRP A 114 -8.58 7.57 -20.10
C TRP A 114 -8.51 7.83 -18.59
N LEU A 115 -9.16 8.89 -18.10
CA LEU A 115 -9.14 9.28 -16.69
C LEU A 115 -9.86 8.25 -15.80
N GLU A 116 -10.94 7.65 -16.29
CA GLU A 116 -11.66 6.55 -15.60
C GLU A 116 -10.77 5.32 -15.36
N LYS A 117 -9.85 5.04 -16.28
CA LYS A 117 -8.90 3.92 -16.21
C LYS A 117 -7.66 4.28 -15.39
N THR A 118 -7.26 5.55 -15.35
CA THR A 118 -5.99 5.98 -14.76
C THR A 118 -6.14 6.56 -13.37
N ARG A 119 -6.49 5.69 -12.43
CA ARG A 119 -6.86 6.12 -11.07
C ARG A 119 -5.72 6.73 -10.25
N VAL A 120 -4.47 6.30 -10.47
CA VAL A 120 -3.29 6.86 -9.78
C VAL A 120 -3.11 8.34 -10.13
N PHE A 121 -3.20 8.67 -11.43
CA PHE A 121 -3.12 10.07 -11.88
C PHE A 121 -4.30 10.88 -11.35
N TYR A 122 -5.53 10.36 -11.42
CA TYR A 122 -6.70 11.07 -10.90
C TYR A 122 -6.57 11.41 -9.41
N SER A 123 -6.03 10.48 -8.61
CA SER A 123 -5.72 10.73 -7.20
C SER A 123 -4.68 11.84 -7.02
N LEU A 124 -3.57 11.79 -7.77
CA LEU A 124 -2.50 12.79 -7.72
C LEU A 124 -2.99 14.17 -8.13
N PHE A 125 -3.75 14.22 -9.22
CA PHE A 125 -4.39 15.44 -9.71
C PHE A 125 -5.28 16.04 -8.62
N THR A 126 -6.19 15.25 -8.05
CA THR A 126 -7.09 15.72 -6.98
C THR A 126 -6.30 16.25 -5.78
N ASP A 127 -5.27 15.52 -5.34
CA ASP A 127 -4.42 15.92 -4.22
C ASP A 127 -3.68 17.23 -4.48
N VAL A 128 -3.03 17.37 -5.65
CA VAL A 128 -2.32 18.59 -6.04
C VAL A 128 -3.27 19.77 -6.10
N PHE A 129 -4.45 19.58 -6.70
CA PHE A 129 -5.46 20.61 -6.81
C PHE A 129 -5.94 21.06 -5.43
N GLN A 130 -6.25 20.13 -4.54
CA GLN A 130 -6.68 20.46 -3.17
C GLN A 130 -5.60 21.23 -2.40
N VAL A 131 -4.32 20.85 -2.53
CA VAL A 131 -3.21 21.60 -1.92
C VAL A 131 -3.11 23.01 -2.50
N CYS A 132 -3.07 23.16 -3.82
CA CYS A 132 -2.89 24.46 -4.48
C CYS A 132 -3.99 25.47 -4.14
N PHE A 133 -5.20 24.99 -3.86
CA PHE A 133 -6.37 25.83 -3.60
C PHE A 133 -6.88 25.76 -2.16
N HIS A 134 -6.09 25.22 -1.24
CA HIS A 134 -6.40 25.22 0.19
C HIS A 134 -6.44 26.67 0.73
N PRO A 135 -7.51 27.10 1.43
CA PRO A 135 -7.67 28.48 1.91
C PRO A 135 -6.55 28.98 2.84
N GLY A 136 -5.83 28.08 3.51
CA GLY A 136 -4.67 28.40 4.35
C GLY A 136 -3.33 28.32 3.63
N ASN A 137 -3.28 27.93 2.35
CA ASN A 137 -2.01 27.70 1.67
C ASN A 137 -1.43 29.00 1.12
N THR A 138 -0.23 29.30 1.59
CA THR A 138 0.48 30.57 1.43
C THR A 138 1.24 30.71 0.10
N MET A 139 1.01 29.80 -0.86
CA MET A 139 1.58 29.88 -2.21
C MET A 139 1.02 31.05 -3.03
N LEU A 140 -0.15 31.58 -2.65
CA LEU A 140 -0.77 32.78 -3.22
C LEU A 140 -0.75 33.93 -2.21
N LYS A 141 0.41 34.22 -1.60
CA LYS A 141 0.60 35.44 -0.81
C LYS A 141 0.69 36.65 -1.75
N ASP A 142 -0.46 37.14 -2.17
CA ASP A 142 -0.65 38.58 -2.33
C ASP A 142 -1.36 39.11 -1.07
N ASP A 143 -1.04 40.33 -0.68
CA ASP A 143 -1.22 40.98 0.64
C ASP A 143 -2.67 41.14 1.19
N GLY A 144 -3.60 40.23 0.89
CA GLY A 144 -5.00 40.27 1.33
C GLY A 144 -5.55 39.00 1.98
N ALA A 145 -4.76 37.93 2.12
CA ALA A 145 -5.20 36.58 2.52
C ALA A 145 -5.53 36.41 4.02
N ALA A 146 -6.18 37.39 4.65
CA ALA A 146 -6.67 37.30 6.03
C ALA A 146 -8.20 37.09 6.14
N SER A 147 -8.92 36.97 5.02
CA SER A 147 -10.39 37.06 5.01
C SER A 147 -11.15 35.75 4.78
N ALA A 148 -10.55 34.72 4.17
CA ALA A 148 -11.30 33.53 3.74
C ALA A 148 -11.81 32.64 4.89
N ALA A 149 -11.26 32.79 6.10
CA ALA A 149 -11.66 32.00 7.27
C ALA A 149 -12.89 32.55 8.02
N ALA A 150 -13.39 33.75 7.69
CA ALA A 150 -14.32 34.47 8.54
C ALA A 150 -15.81 34.45 8.08
N TYR A 151 -16.12 33.84 6.93
CA TYR A 151 -17.49 33.83 6.37
C TYR A 151 -18.04 32.43 6.06
N VAL A 152 -17.42 31.39 6.60
CA VAL A 152 -17.87 30.01 6.45
C VAL A 152 -18.84 29.67 7.58
N ASP A 153 -19.88 30.47 7.74
CA ASP A 153 -21.03 30.10 8.57
C ASP A 153 -21.95 29.25 7.69
N GLU A 154 -22.16 27.99 8.08
CA GLU A 154 -22.91 26.93 7.38
C GLU A 154 -22.25 26.26 6.15
N ALA A 155 -20.94 26.01 6.13
CA ALA A 155 -20.40 25.11 5.10
C ALA A 155 -20.47 23.64 5.53
N ASP A 156 -21.11 22.85 4.66
CA ASP A 156 -21.11 21.38 4.67
C ASP A 156 -19.76 20.81 5.11
N THR A 157 -19.77 19.73 5.90
CA THR A 157 -18.61 18.90 6.30
C THR A 157 -17.61 18.61 5.17
N ILE A 158 -18.08 18.66 3.92
CA ILE A 158 -17.31 18.41 2.70
C ILE A 158 -16.41 19.59 2.27
N THR A 159 -16.65 20.80 2.75
CA THR A 159 -15.67 21.91 2.60
C THR A 159 -14.54 21.76 3.59
N ASP A 160 -14.84 21.30 4.81
CA ASP A 160 -13.85 21.00 5.84
C ASP A 160 -12.88 19.91 5.38
N ASP A 161 -13.37 18.83 4.73
CA ASP A 161 -12.51 17.77 4.16
C ASP A 161 -11.57 18.27 3.05
N ILE A 162 -12.04 19.17 2.16
CA ILE A 162 -11.20 19.78 1.10
C ILE A 162 -10.20 20.76 1.69
N ILE A 163 -10.59 21.44 2.76
CA ILE A 163 -9.73 22.37 3.48
C ILE A 163 -8.68 21.54 4.26
N HIS A 164 -8.99 20.40 4.85
CA HIS A 164 -8.01 19.69 5.68
C HIS A 164 -7.23 18.58 4.97
N HIS A 165 -7.48 18.33 3.68
CA HIS A 165 -6.73 17.31 2.95
C HIS A 165 -5.28 17.74 2.70
N VAL A 166 -4.36 16.88 3.15
CA VAL A 166 -2.94 17.03 2.87
C VAL A 166 -2.49 15.69 2.30
N PRO A 167 -1.93 15.65 1.08
CA PRO A 167 -1.38 14.43 0.53
C PRO A 167 -0.31 13.89 1.47
N THR A 168 -0.33 12.59 1.68
CA THR A 168 0.63 11.90 2.53
C THR A 168 1.10 10.64 1.86
N LEU A 169 2.40 10.39 1.93
CA LEU A 169 2.94 9.08 1.63
C LEU A 169 2.62 8.11 2.79
N PRO A 170 2.57 6.79 2.52
CA PRO A 170 2.57 5.80 3.60
C PRO A 170 3.71 6.09 4.57
N LEU A 171 3.47 5.91 5.86
CA LEU A 171 4.54 6.05 6.86
C LEU A 171 5.61 4.99 6.63
N CYS A 172 6.84 5.41 6.38
CA CYS A 172 8.02 4.54 6.31
C CYS A 172 8.58 4.33 7.71
N LYS A 173 8.65 3.07 8.14
CA LYS A 173 9.23 2.67 9.42
C LYS A 173 10.46 1.82 9.24
N ASP A 174 11.34 1.91 10.23
CA ASP A 174 12.49 1.02 10.44
C ASP A 174 13.57 1.04 9.34
N ALA A 175 13.43 1.90 8.32
CA ALA A 175 14.40 2.02 7.24
C ALA A 175 15.72 2.64 7.71
N PRO A 176 16.86 1.93 7.64
CA PRO A 176 18.15 2.42 8.09
C PRO A 176 18.83 3.28 7.00
N TRP A 177 18.24 4.43 6.70
CA TRP A 177 18.62 5.31 5.59
C TRP A 177 20.09 5.76 5.54
N SER A 178 20.86 5.61 6.62
CA SER A 178 22.30 5.88 6.64
C SER A 178 23.14 4.81 5.96
N LYS A 179 22.58 3.60 5.77
CA LYS A 179 23.24 2.43 5.18
C LYS A 179 22.49 1.86 3.98
N PHE A 180 21.39 2.51 3.59
CA PHE A 180 20.39 1.98 2.69
C PHE A 180 19.91 3.05 1.72
N THR A 181 19.87 2.71 0.44
CA THR A 181 19.15 3.46 -0.58
C THR A 181 18.16 2.50 -1.21
N THR A 182 16.89 2.90 -1.23
CA THR A 182 15.80 2.09 -1.76
C THR A 182 15.84 1.98 -3.28
N LEU A 183 15.34 0.86 -3.81
CA LEU A 183 15.04 0.64 -5.22
C LEU A 183 13.83 1.45 -5.71
N LEU A 184 13.02 1.98 -4.79
CA LEU A 184 11.79 2.70 -5.10
C LEU A 184 12.05 4.19 -5.32
N ASP A 185 11.56 4.71 -6.44
CA ASP A 185 11.34 6.14 -6.63
C ASP A 185 9.92 6.55 -6.22
N LEU A 186 9.64 7.85 -6.21
CA LEU A 186 8.33 8.37 -5.82
C LEU A 186 7.19 7.80 -6.69
N PRO A 187 7.27 7.80 -8.03
CA PRO A 187 6.22 7.22 -8.87
C PRO A 187 5.99 5.73 -8.62
N SER A 188 7.07 4.95 -8.44
CA SER A 188 6.98 3.52 -8.15
C SER A 188 6.25 3.25 -6.84
N LEU A 189 6.59 4.00 -5.77
CA LEU A 189 5.89 3.88 -4.49
C LEU A 189 4.40 4.23 -4.62
N LEU A 190 4.07 5.33 -5.29
CA LEU A 190 2.68 5.76 -5.49
C LEU A 190 1.88 4.71 -6.26
N THR A 191 2.44 4.20 -7.35
CA THR A 191 1.79 3.17 -8.17
C THR A 191 1.58 1.89 -7.38
N ILE A 192 2.60 1.35 -6.71
CA ILE A 192 2.42 0.12 -5.90
C ILE A 192 1.41 0.35 -4.79
N ASN A 193 1.57 1.43 -4.00
CA ASN A 193 0.70 1.70 -2.85
C ASN A 193 -0.77 1.89 -3.25
N TYR A 194 -1.04 2.45 -4.43
CA TYR A 194 -2.40 2.59 -4.94
C TYR A 194 -3.06 1.24 -5.27
N HIS A 195 -2.29 0.23 -5.69
CA HIS A 195 -2.80 -1.11 -6.02
C HIS A 195 -2.92 -2.02 -4.80
N LEU A 196 -2.35 -1.65 -3.65
CA LEU A 196 -2.57 -2.40 -2.41
C LEU A 196 -4.04 -2.30 -1.95
N PRO A 197 -4.57 -3.29 -1.21
CA PRO A 197 -5.79 -3.14 -0.43
C PRO A 197 -5.76 -1.90 0.47
N HIS A 198 -6.90 -1.22 0.62
CA HIS A 198 -6.97 0.10 1.27
C HIS A 198 -6.41 0.11 2.69
N GLU A 199 -6.66 -0.94 3.46
CA GLU A 199 -6.18 -1.15 4.83
C GLU A 199 -4.65 -1.29 4.94
N LEU A 200 -3.95 -1.60 3.84
CA LEU A 200 -2.49 -1.77 3.82
C LEU A 200 -1.72 -0.52 3.41
N ARG A 201 -2.41 0.51 2.88
CA ARG A 201 -1.79 1.68 2.22
C ARG A 201 -1.15 2.71 3.16
N ARG A 202 -1.34 2.56 4.48
CA ARG A 202 -1.00 3.60 5.47
C ARG A 202 0.44 3.53 5.95
N GLU A 203 1.04 2.35 5.96
CA GLU A 203 2.32 2.10 6.62
C GLU A 203 3.11 1.03 5.90
N TRP A 204 4.40 1.28 5.72
CA TRP A 204 5.38 0.36 5.18
C TRP A 204 6.54 0.22 6.17
N ARG A 205 6.89 -1.01 6.53
CA ARG A 205 7.99 -1.34 7.45
C ARG A 205 9.11 -2.01 6.69
N PHE A 206 10.32 -1.49 6.81
CA PHE A 206 11.49 -2.12 6.22
C PHE A 206 11.77 -3.48 6.88
N LEU A 207 11.92 -4.54 6.08
CA LEU A 207 12.24 -5.88 6.59
C LEU A 207 13.65 -6.30 6.19
N TYR A 208 14.00 -6.14 4.93
CA TYR A 208 15.21 -6.73 4.38
C TYR A 208 15.76 -5.89 3.23
N SER A 209 17.09 -5.86 3.14
CA SER A 209 17.83 -5.48 1.94
C SER A 209 19.10 -6.31 1.88
N SER A 210 19.37 -6.89 0.71
CA SER A 210 20.60 -7.64 0.43
C SER A 210 21.87 -6.79 0.63
N SER A 211 21.79 -5.47 0.40
CA SER A 211 22.90 -4.53 0.61
C SER A 211 23.31 -4.35 2.07
N ILE A 212 22.41 -4.68 3.00
CA ILE A 212 22.61 -4.51 4.45
C ILE A 212 22.79 -5.86 5.14
N HIS A 213 21.92 -6.83 4.80
CA HIS A 213 21.82 -8.12 5.48
C HIS A 213 22.58 -9.23 4.75
N GLY A 214 23.15 -8.93 3.58
CA GLY A 214 23.89 -9.89 2.77
C GLY A 214 23.01 -10.81 1.94
N SER A 215 23.67 -11.61 1.09
CA SER A 215 23.08 -12.41 0.03
C SER A 215 22.90 -13.89 0.43
N SER A 216 22.25 -14.15 1.56
CA SER A 216 21.92 -15.52 2.01
C SER A 216 20.41 -15.70 2.05
N PHE A 217 19.91 -16.79 1.45
CA PHE A 217 18.49 -17.12 1.49
C PHE A 217 18.01 -17.40 2.91
N SER A 218 18.83 -18.05 3.75
CA SER A 218 18.50 -18.26 5.17
C SER A 218 18.28 -16.94 5.92
N THR A 219 19.14 -15.94 5.70
CA THR A 219 19.00 -14.60 6.29
C THR A 219 17.77 -13.89 5.72
N PHE A 220 17.53 -13.99 4.42
CA PHE A 220 16.33 -13.45 3.78
C PHE A 220 15.05 -13.98 4.42
N LEU A 221 14.92 -15.31 4.56
CA LEU A 221 13.76 -15.96 5.17
C LEU A 221 13.51 -15.49 6.61
N ALA A 222 14.57 -15.40 7.42
CA ALA A 222 14.46 -14.95 8.80
C ALA A 222 13.86 -13.53 8.94
N HIS A 223 14.00 -12.68 7.91
CA HIS A 223 13.45 -11.33 7.92
C HIS A 223 12.02 -11.23 7.38
N ILE A 224 11.59 -12.15 6.52
CA ILE A 224 10.30 -12.03 5.80
C ILE A 224 9.18 -12.95 6.31
N GLN A 225 9.52 -14.05 6.99
CA GLN A 225 8.53 -14.98 7.50
C GLN A 225 7.69 -14.34 8.63
N ASN A 226 6.39 -14.63 8.64
CA ASN A 226 5.45 -14.19 9.66
C ASN A 226 5.40 -12.66 9.86
N LYS A 227 5.62 -11.88 8.78
CA LYS A 227 5.60 -10.39 8.83
C LYS A 227 4.33 -9.76 8.27
N GLY A 228 3.37 -10.57 7.84
CA GLY A 228 2.15 -10.12 7.15
C GLY A 228 2.38 -9.93 5.65
N PRO A 229 1.48 -9.18 4.98
CA PRO A 229 1.61 -8.87 3.57
C PRO A 229 2.89 -8.09 3.28
N THR A 230 3.55 -8.39 2.17
CA THR A 230 4.86 -7.80 1.82
C THR A 230 4.96 -7.38 0.37
N VAL A 231 5.76 -6.35 0.11
CA VAL A 231 6.22 -5.95 -1.21
C VAL A 231 7.68 -6.39 -1.35
N LEU A 232 7.92 -7.33 -2.26
CA LEU A 232 9.24 -7.80 -2.68
C LEU A 232 9.68 -6.98 -3.90
N VAL A 233 10.86 -6.37 -3.82
CA VAL A 233 11.47 -5.61 -4.92
C VAL A 233 12.83 -6.25 -5.24
N VAL A 234 13.07 -6.51 -6.51
CA VAL A 234 14.27 -7.16 -7.03
C VAL A 234 14.86 -6.28 -8.13
N ARG A 235 16.18 -6.10 -8.09
CA ARG A 235 16.96 -5.61 -9.22
C ARG A 235 17.84 -6.74 -9.74
N ASP A 236 17.78 -6.99 -11.04
CA ASP A 236 18.73 -7.89 -11.71
C ASP A 236 20.01 -7.16 -12.16
N THR A 237 21.01 -7.94 -12.59
CA THR A 237 22.28 -7.41 -13.10
C THR A 237 22.17 -6.69 -14.45
N ASP A 238 21.03 -6.83 -15.15
CA ASP A 238 20.72 -6.07 -16.37
C ASP A 238 20.09 -4.70 -16.03
N GLY A 239 19.94 -4.38 -14.74
CA GLY A 239 19.41 -3.12 -14.24
C GLY A 239 17.89 -3.05 -14.22
N LYS A 240 17.18 -4.16 -14.46
CA LYS A 240 15.72 -4.19 -14.37
C LYS A 240 15.29 -4.28 -12.91
N VAL A 241 14.38 -3.41 -12.50
CA VAL A 241 13.73 -3.43 -11.19
C VAL A 241 12.29 -3.88 -11.37
N PHE A 242 11.90 -4.92 -10.64
CA PHE A 242 10.59 -5.56 -10.69
C PHE A 242 10.29 -6.25 -9.36
N GLY A 243 9.10 -6.83 -9.22
CA GLY A 243 8.74 -7.45 -7.96
C GLY A 243 7.31 -7.95 -7.91
N GLY A 244 6.86 -8.19 -6.67
CA GLY A 244 5.51 -8.64 -6.40
C GLY A 244 5.02 -8.25 -5.02
N PHE A 245 3.71 -8.10 -4.91
CA PHE A 245 3.01 -7.97 -3.64
C PHE A 245 2.43 -9.33 -3.23
N GLY A 246 2.84 -9.81 -2.06
CA GLY A 246 2.26 -10.98 -1.39
C GLY A 246 1.21 -10.54 -0.39
N SER A 247 -0.01 -11.06 -0.52
CA SER A 247 -1.18 -10.64 0.26
C SER A 247 -1.22 -11.18 1.70
N GLU A 248 -0.33 -12.10 2.05
CA GLU A 248 -0.31 -12.82 3.33
C GLU A 248 1.14 -12.98 3.84
N SER A 249 1.29 -13.46 5.07
CA SER A 249 2.60 -13.85 5.62
C SER A 249 3.21 -15.00 4.81
N TRP A 250 4.52 -14.94 4.60
CA TRP A 250 5.27 -16.05 4.01
C TRP A 250 5.44 -17.20 5.02
N HIS A 251 5.05 -18.41 4.63
CA HIS A 251 5.21 -19.64 5.41
C HIS A 251 5.87 -20.70 4.56
N LEU A 252 6.69 -21.55 5.18
CA LEU A 252 7.26 -22.71 4.49
C LEU A 252 6.17 -23.76 4.25
N GLY A 253 6.03 -24.21 3.01
CA GLY A 253 5.10 -25.29 2.69
C GLY A 253 5.12 -25.70 1.23
N PRO A 254 4.59 -26.89 0.91
CA PRO A 254 4.54 -27.40 -0.46
C PRO A 254 3.43 -26.77 -1.30
N ASN A 255 2.51 -26.02 -0.67
CA ASN A 255 1.30 -25.50 -1.31
C ASN A 255 1.47 -24.01 -1.65
N PHE A 256 0.75 -23.57 -2.68
CA PHE A 256 0.55 -22.15 -2.93
C PHE A 256 -0.34 -21.53 -1.84
N ILE A 257 -0.07 -20.27 -1.50
CA ILE A 257 -0.82 -19.46 -0.53
C ILE A 257 -1.16 -18.08 -1.14
N GLY A 258 -1.85 -17.23 -0.38
CA GLY A 258 -2.25 -15.89 -0.79
C GLY A 258 -3.62 -15.85 -1.47
N ASN A 259 -3.98 -14.66 -1.97
CA ASN A 259 -5.30 -14.42 -2.56
C ASN A 259 -5.24 -13.54 -3.81
N THR A 260 -6.41 -13.20 -4.35
CA THR A 260 -6.58 -12.44 -5.59
C THR A 260 -6.04 -11.01 -5.54
N HIS A 261 -5.66 -10.49 -4.37
CA HIS A 261 -5.04 -9.18 -4.25
C HIS A 261 -3.53 -9.21 -4.52
N CYS A 262 -2.90 -10.39 -4.64
CA CYS A 262 -1.51 -10.48 -5.09
C CYS A 262 -1.37 -9.94 -6.52
N PHE A 263 -0.23 -9.32 -6.81
CA PHE A 263 0.12 -8.85 -8.14
C PHE A 263 1.63 -8.83 -8.34
N LEU A 264 2.07 -8.85 -9.60
CA LEU A 264 3.44 -8.57 -9.99
C LEU A 264 3.56 -7.15 -10.52
N PHE A 265 4.78 -6.61 -10.54
CA PHE A 265 5.04 -5.28 -11.10
C PHE A 265 6.43 -5.17 -11.72
N SER A 266 6.59 -4.25 -12.66
CA SER A 266 7.87 -3.80 -13.23
C SER A 266 8.03 -2.30 -12.97
N LEU A 267 9.22 -1.85 -12.60
CA LEU A 267 9.50 -0.45 -12.22
C LEU A 267 10.48 0.25 -13.16
N THR A 268 11.20 -0.48 -14.01
CA THR A 268 12.17 0.05 -14.98
C THR A 268 11.80 -0.25 -16.43
N SER A 269 12.19 0.63 -17.35
CA SER A 269 11.77 0.68 -18.76
C SER A 269 10.27 0.93 -18.90
N ASP A 270 9.45 -0.05 -18.57
CA ASP A 270 7.98 0.04 -18.63
C ASP A 270 7.43 -0.21 -17.24
N LEU A 271 6.97 0.86 -16.58
CA LEU A 271 6.27 0.75 -15.31
C LEU A 271 4.95 0.00 -15.56
N GLY A 272 4.66 -1.02 -14.77
CA GLY A 272 3.49 -1.86 -14.98
C GLY A 272 3.08 -2.61 -13.72
N VAL A 273 1.77 -2.83 -13.56
CA VAL A 273 1.17 -3.65 -12.49
C VAL A 273 0.30 -4.72 -13.14
N TYR A 274 0.50 -5.96 -12.71
CA TYR A 274 -0.07 -7.17 -13.31
C TYR A 274 -0.87 -7.92 -12.25
N GLU A 275 -2.17 -7.66 -12.22
CA GLU A 275 -3.12 -8.27 -11.29
C GLU A 275 -3.48 -9.70 -11.69
N THR A 276 -4.12 -10.44 -10.78
CA THR A 276 -4.53 -11.81 -11.06
C THR A 276 -5.49 -11.92 -12.25
N THR A 277 -5.32 -12.96 -13.06
CA THR A 277 -6.26 -13.38 -14.11
C THR A 277 -7.45 -14.17 -13.56
N ALA A 278 -7.40 -14.55 -12.28
CA ALA A 278 -8.30 -15.50 -11.63
C ALA A 278 -8.37 -16.88 -12.32
N HIS A 279 -7.39 -17.22 -13.16
CA HIS A 279 -7.33 -18.52 -13.85
C HIS A 279 -6.93 -19.67 -12.93
N ASN A 280 -6.10 -19.39 -11.92
CA ASN A 280 -5.66 -20.32 -10.89
C ASN A 280 -5.39 -19.56 -9.57
N ASP A 281 -5.04 -20.31 -8.52
CA ASP A 281 -4.73 -19.81 -7.17
C ASP A 281 -3.23 -19.89 -6.83
N HIS A 282 -2.36 -19.94 -7.84
CA HIS A 282 -0.91 -20.09 -7.68
C HIS A 282 -0.20 -18.76 -7.35
N TYR A 283 -0.66 -18.04 -6.34
CA TYR A 283 -0.24 -16.67 -6.09
C TYR A 283 1.15 -16.57 -5.48
N MET A 284 1.37 -17.25 -4.35
CA MET A 284 2.62 -17.19 -3.58
C MET A 284 3.08 -18.60 -3.26
N TYR A 285 4.39 -18.84 -3.36
CA TYR A 285 5.01 -20.12 -3.04
C TYR A 285 6.30 -19.88 -2.28
N LEU A 286 6.52 -20.64 -1.21
CA LEU A 286 7.79 -20.62 -0.50
C LEU A 286 8.08 -21.99 0.10
N ASN A 287 9.21 -22.57 -0.29
CA ASN A 287 9.62 -23.89 0.18
C ASN A 287 11.15 -24.02 0.19
N ILE A 288 11.68 -24.92 1.01
CA ILE A 288 13.12 -25.20 1.13
C ILE A 288 13.37 -26.68 1.42
N ASP A 289 14.58 -27.15 1.12
CA ASP A 289 15.11 -28.48 1.49
C ASP A 289 14.22 -29.68 1.08
N GLN A 290 13.40 -29.53 0.04
CA GLN A 290 12.60 -30.61 -0.53
C GLN A 290 13.32 -31.32 -1.67
N GLN A 291 13.12 -32.65 -1.78
CA GLN A 291 13.73 -33.46 -2.84
C GLN A 291 12.96 -33.41 -4.16
N THR A 292 11.64 -33.31 -4.11
CA THR A 292 10.76 -33.44 -5.27
C THR A 292 10.05 -32.14 -5.65
N MET A 293 10.20 -31.10 -4.84
CA MET A 293 9.53 -29.81 -5.00
C MET A 293 10.57 -28.71 -5.22
N PRO A 294 10.23 -27.64 -5.96
CA PRO A 294 11.09 -26.48 -6.10
C PRO A 294 11.42 -25.86 -4.75
N ASN A 295 12.66 -25.40 -4.56
CA ASN A 295 13.09 -24.77 -3.32
C ASN A 295 13.51 -23.33 -3.57
N GLY A 296 12.77 -22.39 -2.99
CA GLY A 296 12.88 -20.97 -3.26
C GLY A 296 11.56 -20.26 -2.99
N LEU A 297 11.50 -19.00 -3.40
CA LEU A 297 10.31 -18.15 -3.34
C LEU A 297 9.79 -17.93 -4.76
N GLY A 298 8.52 -18.25 -4.99
CA GLY A 298 7.86 -18.11 -6.29
C GLY A 298 6.58 -17.30 -6.19
N MET A 299 6.24 -16.58 -7.27
CA MET A 299 4.95 -15.91 -7.43
C MET A 299 4.41 -16.08 -8.84
N GLY A 300 3.19 -16.59 -8.94
CA GLY A 300 2.42 -16.75 -10.19
C GLY A 300 2.97 -17.80 -11.13
N GLY A 301 2.10 -18.49 -11.86
CA GLY A 301 2.47 -19.50 -12.85
C GLY A 301 2.27 -20.91 -12.33
N GLN A 302 3.28 -21.77 -12.50
CA GLN A 302 3.29 -23.15 -11.99
C GLN A 302 4.71 -23.54 -11.59
N PHE A 303 4.87 -24.71 -10.97
CA PHE A 303 6.21 -25.22 -10.65
C PHE A 303 7.11 -25.22 -11.89
N ASP A 304 8.35 -24.79 -11.69
CA ASP A 304 9.36 -24.55 -12.72
C ASP A 304 8.98 -23.50 -13.78
N TYR A 305 7.88 -22.77 -13.64
CA TYR A 305 7.47 -21.75 -14.61
C TYR A 305 6.79 -20.57 -13.92
N PHE A 306 7.51 -19.98 -12.96
CA PHE A 306 6.99 -18.86 -12.19
C PHE A 306 7.14 -17.54 -12.93
N GLY A 307 6.17 -16.63 -12.75
CA GLY A 307 6.25 -15.25 -13.22
C GLY A 307 7.40 -14.48 -12.53
N LEU A 308 7.66 -14.81 -11.27
CA LEU A 308 8.83 -14.37 -10.50
C LEU A 308 9.31 -15.52 -9.61
N TRP A 309 10.60 -15.86 -9.70
CA TRP A 309 11.25 -16.88 -8.86
C TRP A 309 12.58 -16.38 -8.31
N LEU A 310 12.83 -16.62 -7.02
CA LEU A 310 14.12 -16.51 -6.36
C LEU A 310 14.54 -17.89 -5.83
N ASP A 311 15.71 -18.36 -6.25
CA ASP A 311 16.22 -19.68 -5.90
C ASP A 311 16.75 -19.75 -4.45
N GLN A 312 16.61 -20.89 -3.78
CA GLN A 312 17.14 -21.10 -2.42
C GLN A 312 18.66 -20.93 -2.32
N ASP A 313 19.41 -21.18 -3.40
CA ASP A 313 20.86 -20.98 -3.42
C ASP A 313 21.23 -19.49 -3.38
N TYR A 314 20.22 -18.60 -3.45
CA TYR A 314 20.34 -17.16 -3.59
C TYR A 314 21.09 -16.75 -4.88
N GLY A 315 20.94 -15.49 -5.27
CA GLY A 315 21.68 -14.90 -6.40
C GLY A 315 21.15 -15.25 -7.78
N LYS A 316 20.28 -16.26 -7.91
CA LYS A 316 19.66 -16.68 -9.17
C LYS A 316 18.15 -16.61 -9.07
N GLY A 317 17.51 -16.29 -10.19
CA GLY A 317 16.07 -16.28 -10.31
C GLY A 317 15.62 -16.49 -11.75
N HIS A 318 14.31 -16.57 -11.95
CA HIS A 318 13.73 -16.56 -13.28
C HIS A 318 12.40 -15.81 -13.32
N SER A 319 12.05 -15.30 -14.50
CA SER A 319 10.75 -14.73 -14.85
C SER A 319 10.29 -15.41 -16.13
N ARG A 320 9.46 -16.44 -15.98
CA ARG A 320 9.02 -17.31 -17.08
C ARG A 320 7.60 -16.95 -17.50
N ALA A 321 7.50 -16.32 -18.65
CA ALA A 321 6.25 -15.75 -19.16
C ALA A 321 6.16 -15.88 -20.68
N LYS A 322 6.15 -17.10 -21.25
CA LYS A 322 5.97 -17.31 -22.71
C LYS A 322 4.56 -17.86 -23.00
N PRO A 323 3.65 -17.06 -23.62
CA PRO A 323 3.78 -15.64 -23.97
C PRO A 323 3.60 -14.68 -22.79
N LYS A 324 2.92 -15.12 -21.72
CA LYS A 324 2.67 -14.38 -20.47
C LYS A 324 2.52 -15.36 -19.30
N CYS A 325 2.69 -14.87 -18.06
CA CYS A 325 2.39 -15.65 -16.86
C CYS A 325 0.88 -15.94 -16.77
N THR A 326 0.50 -17.20 -16.49
CA THR A 326 -0.92 -17.60 -16.44
C THR A 326 -1.69 -16.97 -15.28
N THR A 327 -1.03 -16.75 -14.14
CA THR A 327 -1.68 -16.22 -12.93
C THR A 327 -1.86 -14.71 -12.97
N TYR A 328 -0.92 -13.97 -13.55
CA TYR A 328 -0.91 -12.50 -13.48
C TYR A 328 -1.00 -11.78 -14.84
N ASP A 329 -1.01 -12.52 -15.96
CA ASP A 329 -0.88 -11.96 -17.31
C ASP A 329 0.35 -11.05 -17.49
N SER A 330 1.35 -11.22 -16.63
CA SER A 330 2.58 -10.45 -16.66
C SER A 330 3.47 -10.91 -17.83
N PRO A 331 4.20 -9.99 -18.48
CA PRO A 331 5.29 -10.35 -19.36
C PRO A 331 6.50 -10.82 -18.54
N GLN A 332 7.61 -11.12 -19.23
CA GLN A 332 8.90 -11.27 -18.57
C GLN A 332 9.27 -9.94 -17.89
N LEU A 333 9.53 -9.99 -16.58
CA LEU A 333 9.80 -8.81 -15.77
C LEU A 333 11.30 -8.44 -15.75
N SER A 334 12.16 -9.45 -15.83
CA SER A 334 13.61 -9.35 -15.83
C SER A 334 14.18 -9.09 -17.23
N GLY A 335 15.46 -8.72 -17.29
CA GLY A 335 16.18 -8.51 -18.57
C GLY A 335 16.24 -9.78 -19.42
N SER A 336 16.32 -10.93 -18.77
CA SER A 336 16.34 -12.27 -19.38
C SER A 336 15.47 -13.25 -18.61
N GLU A 337 15.01 -14.33 -19.25
CA GLU A 337 14.14 -15.36 -18.63
C GLU A 337 14.73 -15.90 -17.33
N ASN A 338 16.03 -16.20 -17.32
CA ASN A 338 16.77 -16.51 -16.11
C ASN A 338 17.70 -15.31 -15.82
N PHE A 339 17.75 -14.86 -14.58
CA PHE A 339 18.46 -13.65 -14.19
C PHE A 339 19.35 -13.86 -12.97
N VAL A 340 20.35 -13.00 -12.83
CA VAL A 340 21.20 -12.90 -11.64
C VAL A 340 20.71 -11.72 -10.82
N ILE A 341 20.54 -11.95 -9.51
CA ILE A 341 20.09 -10.94 -8.57
C ILE A 341 21.25 -9.99 -8.28
N ASP A 342 21.04 -8.69 -8.52
CA ASP A 342 21.92 -7.62 -8.03
C ASP A 342 21.52 -7.21 -6.62
N CYS A 343 20.24 -6.86 -6.42
CA CYS A 343 19.73 -6.42 -5.13
C CYS A 343 18.30 -6.93 -4.87
N VAL A 344 18.00 -7.29 -3.62
CA VAL A 344 16.64 -7.54 -3.14
C VAL A 344 16.33 -6.62 -1.97
N GLU A 345 15.09 -6.10 -1.95
CA GLU A 345 14.50 -5.32 -0.87
C GLU A 345 13.10 -5.85 -0.53
N VAL A 346 12.73 -5.86 0.74
CA VAL A 346 11.40 -6.30 1.18
C VAL A 346 10.83 -5.35 2.22
N TRP A 347 9.56 -5.02 2.02
CA TRP A 347 8.78 -4.14 2.88
C TRP A 347 7.53 -4.88 3.36
N ALA A 348 7.24 -4.89 4.66
CA ALA A 348 5.91 -5.26 5.15
C ALA A 348 4.96 -4.08 4.96
N VAL A 349 3.70 -4.34 4.62
CA VAL A 349 2.69 -3.29 4.45
C VAL A 349 1.48 -3.51 5.37
N GLY A 350 0.85 -2.41 5.77
CA GLY A 350 -0.30 -2.43 6.67
C GLY A 350 0.04 -2.65 8.14
N PRO A 351 -0.93 -2.95 9.01
CA PRO A 351 -0.72 -3.12 10.44
C PRO A 351 0.22 -4.30 10.73
N LEU A 352 0.83 -4.32 11.93
CA LEU A 352 1.57 -5.50 12.38
C LEU A 352 0.60 -6.68 12.46
N PRO A 353 1.02 -7.88 11.99
CA PRO A 353 0.26 -9.09 12.26
C PRO A 353 -0.03 -9.16 13.75
N LYS A 354 -1.27 -9.46 14.10
CA LYS A 354 -1.57 -9.84 15.48
C LYS A 354 -0.72 -11.07 15.74
N LYS A 355 0.12 -11.05 16.78
CA LYS A 355 0.75 -12.29 17.23
C LYS A 355 -0.41 -13.22 17.56
N ASP A 356 -0.55 -14.29 16.82
CA ASP A 356 -1.32 -15.42 17.29
C ASP A 356 -0.64 -15.83 18.59
N THR A 357 -1.28 -15.55 19.72
CA THR A 357 -0.89 -16.12 21.02
C THR A 357 -1.23 -17.60 20.96
N GLU A 358 -0.45 -18.35 20.19
CA GLU A 358 -0.37 -19.82 20.23
C GLU A 358 0.77 -20.25 21.16
N ASP A 359 1.02 -19.46 22.22
CA ASP A 359 1.86 -19.79 23.38
C ASP A 359 1.24 -19.21 24.67
N ASP A 360 -0.10 -19.12 24.76
CA ASP A 360 -0.80 -19.07 26.05
C ASP A 360 -1.14 -20.51 26.49
N GLU A 361 -0.14 -21.38 26.57
CA GLU A 361 -0.18 -22.61 27.39
C GLU A 361 0.26 -22.33 28.85
N GLU A 362 0.25 -21.07 29.29
CA GLU A 362 0.21 -20.70 30.71
C GLU A 362 -1.02 -19.81 30.99
N GLY A 363 -2.20 -20.44 30.93
CA GLY A 363 -3.46 -19.75 31.22
C GLY A 363 -4.62 -20.72 31.24
N GLY A 364 -4.75 -21.45 32.35
CA GLY A 364 -5.70 -22.54 32.56
C GLY A 364 -7.07 -22.34 31.92
N HIS A 365 -7.57 -23.42 31.31
CA HIS A 365 -8.88 -23.56 30.67
C HIS A 365 -9.99 -22.70 31.29
N LYS A 366 -10.21 -21.49 30.77
CA LYS A 366 -11.45 -20.75 31.01
C LYS A 366 -12.46 -21.22 29.98
N SER A 367 -13.49 -21.90 30.47
CA SER A 367 -14.58 -22.43 29.66
C SER A 367 -15.26 -21.27 28.93
N ILE A 368 -15.84 -21.53 27.75
CA ILE A 368 -16.63 -20.56 26.97
C ILE A 368 -17.74 -19.92 27.83
N LEU A 369 -18.19 -20.62 28.87
CA LEU A 369 -19.16 -20.16 29.86
C LEU A 369 -18.64 -19.12 30.86
N ASP A 370 -17.32 -18.96 31.01
CA ASP A 370 -16.71 -17.94 31.88
C ASP A 370 -16.62 -16.57 31.18
N LYS A 371 -16.79 -16.53 29.86
CA LYS A 371 -16.78 -15.30 29.05
C LYS A 371 -18.17 -14.70 28.84
N ASP A 372 -19.24 -15.46 29.09
CA ASP A 372 -20.63 -15.02 28.85
C ASP A 372 -21.51 -15.25 30.11
N ALA A 373 -21.70 -14.17 30.86
CA ALA A 373 -22.54 -14.15 32.06
C ALA A 373 -24.03 -14.41 31.75
N ALA A 374 -24.50 -14.09 30.54
CA ALA A 374 -25.88 -14.31 30.13
C ALA A 374 -26.14 -15.81 29.84
N ALA A 375 -25.18 -16.49 29.22
CA ALA A 375 -25.25 -17.94 29.01
C ALA A 375 -25.21 -18.73 30.33
N THR A 376 -24.43 -18.24 31.31
CA THR A 376 -24.40 -18.81 32.67
C THR A 376 -25.75 -18.68 33.38
N ALA A 377 -26.35 -17.48 33.37
CA ALA A 377 -27.65 -17.26 34.01
C ALA A 377 -28.77 -18.10 33.38
N LEU A 378 -28.73 -18.32 32.06
CA LEU A 378 -29.72 -19.11 31.34
C LEU A 378 -29.67 -20.61 31.73
N LEU A 379 -28.49 -21.18 31.92
CA LEU A 379 -28.33 -22.59 32.29
C LEU A 379 -28.79 -22.90 33.71
N GLU A 380 -28.57 -21.96 34.64
CA GLU A 380 -29.10 -22.05 36.00
C GLU A 380 -30.63 -21.99 36.02
N LEU A 381 -31.22 -21.14 35.17
CA LEU A 381 -32.67 -20.98 35.07
C LEU A 381 -33.39 -22.21 34.49
N ILE A 382 -32.69 -22.99 33.65
CA ILE A 382 -33.21 -24.23 33.03
C ILE A 382 -32.90 -25.48 33.90
N GLY A 383 -32.24 -25.31 35.06
CA GLY A 383 -31.99 -26.37 36.03
C GLY A 383 -30.97 -27.42 35.58
N LYS A 384 -30.06 -27.08 34.67
CA LYS A 384 -28.97 -27.98 34.23
C LYS A 384 -27.67 -27.65 34.97
N ALA A 385 -27.16 -28.58 35.77
CA ALA A 385 -25.91 -28.39 36.53
C ALA A 385 -24.65 -28.43 35.64
N ARG A 386 -23.65 -27.59 36.00
CA ARG A 386 -22.33 -27.51 35.37
C ARG A 386 -21.59 -28.86 35.51
N LYS A 387 -21.19 -29.48 34.40
CA LYS A 387 -20.50 -30.79 34.39
C LYS A 387 -18.96 -30.73 34.44
N SER A 388 -18.36 -29.55 34.59
CA SER A 388 -16.89 -29.39 34.45
C SER A 388 -16.17 -28.99 35.75
N GLU A 389 -16.80 -29.05 36.92
CA GLU A 389 -16.15 -28.67 38.19
C GLU A 389 -15.25 -29.76 38.79
N GLY A 390 -15.32 -31.01 38.30
CA GLY A 390 -14.63 -32.16 38.91
C GLY A 390 -13.18 -32.40 38.47
N LEU A 391 -12.61 -31.58 37.59
CA LEU A 391 -11.24 -31.73 37.05
C LEU A 391 -10.50 -30.38 37.08
N ARG A 392 -10.49 -29.71 38.23
CA ARG A 392 -9.52 -28.66 38.50
C ARG A 392 -8.39 -29.29 39.32
N GLU A 393 -7.21 -29.39 38.73
CA GLU A 393 -6.00 -29.63 39.51
C GLU A 393 -5.83 -28.45 40.48
N ILE A 394 -5.47 -28.75 41.71
CA ILE A 394 -5.33 -27.79 42.80
C ILE A 394 -4.00 -27.07 42.57
N ASP A 395 -4.04 -25.75 42.37
CA ASP A 395 -2.85 -24.90 42.26
C ASP A 395 -1.94 -25.09 43.51
N GLU A 396 -0.66 -25.38 43.27
CA GLU A 396 0.37 -25.58 44.32
C GLU A 396 0.68 -24.32 45.13
N ASP A 397 0.13 -23.16 44.78
CA ASP A 397 0.28 -21.89 45.52
C ASP A 397 -0.70 -21.71 46.70
N ALA A 398 -1.57 -22.69 46.97
CA ALA A 398 -2.49 -22.66 48.11
C ALA A 398 -1.96 -23.35 49.39
N MET A 399 -0.69 -23.73 49.46
CA MET A 399 -0.06 -24.32 50.68
C MET A 399 0.78 -23.33 51.51
N ALA A 400 0.67 -22.02 51.27
CA ALA A 400 1.32 -21.00 52.09
C ALA A 400 0.38 -20.42 53.17
N ASP A 401 -0.27 -21.27 53.96
CA ASP A 401 -0.87 -20.88 55.24
C ASP A 401 -1.15 -22.15 56.07
N ILE A 402 -0.08 -22.77 56.60
CA ILE A 402 -0.19 -23.75 57.68
C ILE A 402 0.22 -23.03 58.98
N PRO A 403 -0.64 -22.95 60.00
CA PRO A 403 -0.27 -22.35 61.27
C PRO A 403 0.83 -23.15 61.97
N GLU A 404 1.78 -22.44 62.57
CA GLU A 404 2.85 -22.96 63.46
C GLU A 404 2.32 -24.02 64.44
N VAL A 405 2.91 -25.21 64.37
CA VAL A 405 2.65 -26.29 65.34
C VAL A 405 3.37 -25.93 66.64
N HIS A 406 2.61 -25.69 67.70
CA HIS A 406 3.14 -25.62 69.06
C HIS A 406 3.89 -26.92 69.43
N GLU A 407 5.15 -26.77 69.83
CA GLU A 407 5.94 -27.83 70.46
C GLU A 407 5.24 -28.34 71.73
N LEU A 408 4.89 -29.63 71.75
CA LEU A 408 4.54 -30.35 72.97
C LEU A 408 5.78 -31.05 73.52
N HIS A 409 6.23 -30.53 74.65
CA HIS A 409 7.25 -31.04 75.55
C HIS A 409 7.03 -32.53 75.90
N VAL A 410 8.04 -33.37 75.65
CA VAL A 410 8.07 -34.77 76.09
C VAL A 410 8.84 -34.85 77.42
N PRO A 411 8.26 -35.37 78.52
CA PRO A 411 8.96 -35.51 79.78
C PRO A 411 9.84 -36.77 79.80
N HIS A 412 11.07 -36.65 80.32
CA HIS A 412 11.93 -37.78 80.67
C HIS A 412 11.35 -38.60 81.83
N PRO A 413 11.45 -39.94 81.81
CA PRO A 413 11.49 -40.73 83.02
C PRO A 413 12.94 -40.94 83.49
N VAL A 414 13.16 -40.52 84.73
CA VAL A 414 14.16 -41.01 85.69
C VAL A 414 14.00 -42.55 85.79
N SER A 415 15.02 -43.40 85.74
CA SER A 415 16.17 -43.58 86.63
C SER A 415 17.19 -44.50 85.97
#